data_AF-A0A7Z7J3U8-F1
#
_entry.id   AF-A0A7Z7J3U8-F1
#
_cell.length_a   1.000
_cell.length_b   1.000
_cell.length_c   1.000
_cell.angle_alpha   90.00
_cell.angle_beta   90.00
_cell.angle_gamma   90.00
#
_symmetry.space_group_name_H-M   'P 1'
#
loop_
_entity.id
_entity.type
_entity.pdbx_description
1 polymer ?
#
loop_
_entity_poly.entity_id
_entity_poly.type
_entity_poly.pdbx_seq_one_letter_code
_entity_poly.pdbx_strand_id
1 'polypeptide(L)'
;MMYYDLTQQLLILKHFLVKVIKNPGYSKDGKFKEDQIVIGMATDENGIPLHYKIFPGNVADPNTLIPFMLEIADIYEVNSVTIIADKGMSVNRNIRFLESKN
;
A
#
# COMPACT_ATOMS: atom_id res chain seq x y z
N MET A 1 3.15 13.17 11.66
CA MET A 1 3.97 11.96 11.35
C MET A 1 3.15 11.07 10.42
N MET A 2 3.72 10.46 9.38
CA MET A 2 2.92 9.68 8.42
C MET A 2 3.04 8.18 8.72
N TYR A 3 1.92 7.52 8.98
CA TYR A 3 1.87 6.08 9.18
C TYR A 3 1.43 5.41 7.89
N TYR A 4 2.13 4.34 7.49
CA TYR A 4 1.76 3.55 6.32
C TYR A 4 1.31 2.17 6.77
N ASP A 5 0.05 1.85 6.49
CA ASP A 5 -0.50 0.51 6.68
C ASP A 5 -0.93 -0.07 5.33
N LEU A 6 -0.55 -1.32 5.09
CA LEU A 6 -1.02 -2.08 3.94
C LEU A 6 -2.01 -3.11 4.45
N THR A 7 -3.24 -2.95 4.01
CA THR A 7 -4.29 -3.89 4.37
C THR A 7 -4.82 -4.57 3.11
N GLN A 8 -4.62 -5.88 3.06
CA GLN A 8 -5.34 -6.75 2.13
C GLN A 8 -6.73 -7.00 2.71
N GLN A 9 -7.72 -6.26 2.22
CA GLN A 9 -9.14 -6.47 2.55
C GLN A 9 -9.92 -6.65 1.25
N LEU A 10 -10.83 -7.63 1.24
CA LEU A 10 -11.84 -7.77 0.20
C LEU A 10 -12.84 -6.61 0.33
N LEU A 11 -12.54 -5.50 -0.32
CA LEU A 11 -13.45 -4.35 -0.36
C LEU A 11 -14.46 -4.53 -1.50
N ILE A 12 -15.68 -4.94 -1.16
CA ILE A 12 -16.82 -4.97 -2.09
C ILE A 12 -17.31 -3.52 -2.29
N LEU A 13 -16.54 -2.70 -2.98
CA LEU A 13 -17.02 -1.43 -3.54
C LEU A 13 -17.60 -1.72 -4.94
N LYS A 14 -18.93 -1.81 -4.99
CA LYS A 14 -19.73 -2.25 -6.13
C LYS A 14 -19.37 -1.48 -7.42
N HIS A 15 -18.80 -2.25 -8.35
CA HIS A 15 -19.12 -2.31 -9.79
C HIS A 15 -18.38 -1.46 -10.83
N PHE A 16 -17.74 -0.32 -10.54
CA PHE A 16 -17.20 0.51 -11.66
C PHE A 16 -15.67 0.65 -11.75
N LEU A 17 -14.92 0.62 -10.64
CA LEU A 17 -13.44 0.75 -10.68
C LEU A 17 -12.69 -0.58 -10.81
N VAL A 18 -13.36 -1.70 -10.51
CA VAL A 18 -12.69 -2.95 -10.12
C VAL A 18 -12.39 -3.89 -11.31
N LYS A 19 -12.82 -3.61 -12.54
CA LYS A 19 -12.72 -4.64 -13.62
C LYS A 19 -11.28 -4.93 -14.10
N VAL A 20 -10.31 -4.06 -13.82
CA VAL A 20 -8.95 -4.10 -14.41
C VAL A 20 -7.87 -4.61 -13.45
N ILE A 21 -8.09 -4.58 -12.14
CA ILE A 21 -7.06 -4.78 -11.10
C ILE A 21 -7.20 -6.11 -10.35
N LYS A 22 -8.06 -6.99 -10.83
CA LYS A 22 -8.44 -8.23 -10.16
C LYS A 22 -7.49 -9.35 -10.55
N ASN A 23 -6.73 -9.81 -9.56
CA ASN A 23 -6.04 -11.08 -9.64
C ASN A 23 -6.50 -11.97 -8.49
N PRO A 24 -6.69 -13.28 -8.73
CA PRO A 24 -6.90 -14.24 -7.65
C PRO A 24 -5.71 -14.18 -6.69
N GLY A 25 -6.00 -14.05 -5.40
CA GLY A 25 -4.98 -13.92 -4.36
C GLY A 25 -5.45 -14.52 -3.03
N TYR A 26 -4.53 -14.55 -2.07
CA TYR A 26 -4.83 -14.99 -0.71
C TYR A 26 -5.57 -13.87 0.03
N SER A 27 -6.81 -14.09 0.48
CA SER A 27 -7.48 -13.16 1.39
C SER A 27 -7.08 -13.42 2.83
N LYS A 28 -7.11 -12.40 3.71
CA LYS A 28 -7.00 -12.59 5.17
C LYS A 28 -8.04 -13.57 5.75
N ASP A 29 -9.17 -13.78 5.06
CA ASP A 29 -10.22 -14.74 5.42
C ASP A 29 -10.01 -16.16 4.86
N GLY A 30 -8.82 -16.46 4.32
CA GLY A 30 -8.47 -17.81 3.81
C GLY A 30 -9.15 -18.21 2.50
N LYS A 31 -9.70 -17.26 1.73
CA LYS A 31 -10.24 -17.49 0.39
C LYS A 31 -9.17 -17.32 -0.68
N PHE A 32 -9.16 -18.22 -1.66
CA PHE A 32 -8.09 -18.34 -2.68
C PHE A 32 -8.55 -18.10 -4.13
N LYS A 33 -9.86 -17.88 -4.34
CA LYS A 33 -10.47 -17.82 -5.68
C LYS A 33 -11.29 -16.56 -5.94
N GLU A 34 -11.32 -15.65 -4.98
CA GLU A 34 -12.03 -14.39 -5.12
C GLU A 34 -11.06 -13.33 -5.62
N ASP A 35 -11.55 -12.48 -6.52
CA ASP A 35 -10.82 -11.31 -6.98
C ASP A 35 -10.45 -10.42 -5.79
N GLN A 36 -9.15 -10.22 -5.57
CA GLN A 36 -8.64 -9.34 -4.51
C GLN A 36 -8.06 -8.06 -5.11
N ILE A 37 -8.00 -7.04 -4.27
CA ILE A 37 -7.18 -5.84 -4.48
C ILE A 37 -6.34 -5.62 -3.22
N VAL A 38 -5.21 -4.94 -3.38
CA VAL A 38 -4.37 -4.54 -2.24
C VAL A 38 -4.50 -3.02 -2.08
N ILE A 39 -4.75 -2.55 -0.86
CA ILE A 39 -4.87 -1.12 -0.57
C ILE A 39 -3.69 -0.71 0.31
N GLY A 40 -2.91 0.26 -0.19
CA GLY A 40 -1.96 1.01 0.62
C GLY A 40 -2.61 2.29 1.11
N MET A 41 -2.50 2.58 2.41
CA MET A 41 -3.11 3.75 3.03
C MET A 41 -2.09 4.49 3.90
N ALA A 42 -2.03 5.80 3.73
CA ALA A 42 -1.30 6.70 4.63
C ALA A 42 -2.28 7.36 5.58
N THR A 43 -1.93 7.41 6.87
CA THR A 43 -2.70 8.13 7.89
C THR A 43 -1.84 9.15 8.64
N ASP A 44 -2.50 10.12 9.25
CA ASP A 44 -1.88 10.98 10.26
C ASP A 44 -1.70 10.23 11.60
N GLU A 45 -1.19 10.92 12.62
CA GLU A 45 -1.04 10.38 13.97
C GLU A 45 -2.35 10.02 14.70
N ASN A 46 -3.49 10.54 14.24
CA ASN A 46 -4.81 10.22 14.78
C ASN A 46 -5.47 9.04 14.03
N GLY A 47 -4.80 8.48 13.03
CA GLY A 47 -5.35 7.42 12.18
C GLY A 47 -6.30 7.93 11.10
N ILE A 48 -6.33 9.25 10.82
CA ILE A 48 -7.14 9.84 9.76
C ILE A 48 -6.47 9.55 8.40
N PRO A 49 -7.16 8.90 7.44
CA PRO A 49 -6.60 8.64 6.12
C PRO A 49 -6.30 9.93 5.36
N LEU A 50 -5.05 10.08 4.92
CA LEU A 50 -4.58 11.20 4.11
C LEU A 50 -4.52 10.85 2.61
N HIS A 51 -4.13 9.62 2.31
CA HIS A 51 -3.95 9.14 0.93
C HIS A 51 -4.16 7.63 0.85
N TYR A 52 -4.67 7.13 -0.28
CA TYR A 52 -4.78 5.70 -0.55
C TYR A 52 -4.44 5.38 -2.00
N LYS A 53 -3.96 4.16 -2.24
CA LYS A 53 -3.65 3.64 -3.56
C LYS A 53 -4.12 2.21 -3.67
N ILE A 54 -4.72 1.89 -4.82
CA ILE A 54 -5.17 0.54 -5.14
C ILE A 54 -4.13 -0.14 -6.02
N PHE A 55 -3.65 -1.28 -5.55
CA PHE A 55 -2.76 -2.17 -6.27
C PHE A 55 -3.53 -3.42 -6.74
N PRO A 56 -3.06 -4.09 -7.80
CA PRO A 56 -3.61 -5.37 -8.19
C PRO A 56 -3.60 -6.37 -7.04
N GLY A 57 -4.56 -7.30 -7.04
CA GLY A 57 -4.53 -8.47 -6.15
C GLY A 57 -3.23 -9.27 -6.33
N ASN A 58 -2.84 -10.01 -5.28
CA ASN A 58 -1.65 -10.88 -5.29
C ASN A 58 -0.30 -10.13 -5.51
N VAL A 59 -0.27 -8.81 -5.34
CA VAL A 59 0.98 -8.06 -5.25
C VAL A 59 1.57 -8.25 -3.86
N ALA A 60 2.83 -8.68 -3.79
CA ALA A 60 3.54 -8.84 -2.54
C ALA A 60 3.73 -7.48 -1.84
N ASP A 61 3.44 -7.42 -0.54
CA ASP A 61 3.54 -6.23 0.30
C ASP A 61 4.86 -5.43 0.16
N PRO A 62 6.06 -6.06 0.02
CA PRO A 62 7.28 -5.28 -0.18
C PRO A 62 7.29 -4.46 -1.47
N ASN A 63 6.52 -4.86 -2.49
CA ASN A 63 6.53 -4.22 -3.80
C ASN A 63 5.62 -2.99 -3.88
N THR A 64 4.78 -2.74 -2.86
CA THR A 64 3.82 -1.63 -2.86
C THR A 64 4.36 -0.37 -2.19
N LEU A 65 5.30 -0.51 -1.23
CA LEU A 65 5.82 0.60 -0.43
C LEU A 65 6.47 1.70 -1.29
N ILE A 66 7.47 1.37 -2.10
CA ILE A 66 8.19 2.38 -2.88
C ILE A 66 7.29 3.09 -3.90
N PRO A 67 6.48 2.39 -4.72
CA PRO A 67 5.55 3.06 -5.63
C PRO A 67 4.48 3.90 -4.94
N PHE A 68 4.14 3.60 -3.68
CA PHE A 68 3.23 4.41 -2.88
C PHE A 68 3.91 5.68 -2.37
N MET A 69 5.11 5.55 -1.82
CA MET A 69 5.86 6.70 -1.28
C MET A 69 6.25 7.69 -2.37
N LEU A 70 6.62 7.23 -3.56
CA LEU A 70 6.93 8.10 -4.70
C LEU A 70 5.70 8.92 -5.14
N GLU A 71 4.52 8.33 -5.12
CA GLU A 71 3.27 9.03 -5.46
C GLU A 71 2.91 10.08 -4.40
N ILE A 72 3.06 9.76 -3.12
CA ILE A 72 2.86 10.74 -2.04
C ILE A 72 3.86 11.89 -2.14
N ALA A 73 5.14 11.60 -2.38
CA ALA A 73 6.17 12.63 -2.50
C ALA A 73 5.87 13.59 -3.67
N ASP A 74 5.38 13.07 -4.80
CA ASP A 74 5.00 13.84 -5.98
C ASP A 74 3.74 14.70 -5.73
N ILE A 75 2.68 14.12 -5.16
CA ILE A 75 1.39 14.80 -4.98
C ILE A 75 1.44 15.87 -3.89
N TYR A 76 2.10 15.57 -2.76
CA TYR A 76 2.07 16.43 -1.57
C TYR A 76 3.36 17.24 -1.39
N GLU A 77 4.29 17.19 -2.37
CA GLU A 77 5.56 17.90 -2.37
C GLU A 77 6.35 17.73 -1.06
N VAL A 78 6.35 16.50 -0.53
CA VAL A 78 6.88 16.20 0.80
C VAL A 78 8.39 16.03 0.72
N ASN A 79 9.12 16.95 1.36
CA ASN A 79 10.59 16.91 1.40
C ASN A 79 11.15 16.03 2.53
N SER A 80 10.35 15.71 3.55
CA SER A 80 10.75 14.83 4.64
C SER A 80 9.56 14.03 5.16
N VAL A 81 9.76 12.72 5.29
CA VAL A 81 8.71 11.82 5.77
C VAL A 81 9.31 10.80 6.74
N THR A 82 8.65 10.61 7.88
CA THR A 82 8.92 9.49 8.78
C THR A 82 8.01 8.35 8.37
N ILE A 83 8.59 7.20 8.04
CA ILE A 83 7.84 6.01 7.60
C ILE A 83 7.85 5.00 8.73
N ILE A 84 6.67 4.55 9.13
CA ILE A 84 6.48 3.43 10.04
C ILE A 84 5.76 2.36 9.23
N ALA A 85 6.41 1.22 9.02
CA ALA A 85 5.91 0.11 8.21
C ALA A 85 6.19 -1.23 8.89
N ASP A 86 5.38 -2.25 8.58
CA ASP A 86 5.58 -3.61 9.09
C ASP A 86 6.95 -4.17 8.66
N LYS A 87 7.50 -5.08 9.48
CA LYS A 87 8.70 -5.86 9.17
C LYS A 87 8.59 -6.55 7.80
N GLY A 88 7.41 -7.01 7.41
CA GLY A 88 7.15 -7.61 6.11
C GLY A 88 7.48 -6.70 4.92
N MET A 89 7.36 -5.37 5.09
CA MET A 89 7.67 -4.37 4.05
C MET A 89 9.10 -3.83 4.16
N SER A 90 9.75 -4.05 5.30
CA SER A 90 11.11 -3.60 5.62
C SER A 90 12.17 -4.53 5.05
N VAL A 91 12.04 -4.88 3.77
CA VAL A 91 13.04 -5.68 3.05
C VAL A 91 14.25 -4.82 2.68
N ASN A 92 15.44 -5.44 2.61
CA ASN A 92 16.70 -4.76 2.29
C ASN A 92 16.63 -3.86 1.06
N ARG A 93 15.86 -4.25 0.03
CA ARG A 93 15.67 -3.44 -1.18
C ARG A 93 15.00 -2.10 -0.87
N ASN A 94 13.95 -2.10 -0.06
CA ASN A 94 13.18 -0.89 0.27
C ASN A 94 13.99 0.03 1.17
N ILE A 95 14.67 -0.53 2.16
CA ILE A 95 15.54 0.23 3.08
C ILE A 95 16.64 0.93 2.29
N ARG A 96 17.39 0.19 1.44
CA ARG A 96 18.46 0.78 0.63
C ARG A 96 17.95 1.85 -0.32
N PHE A 97 16.76 1.67 -0.90
CA PHE A 97 16.16 2.68 -1.75
C PHE A 97 15.88 3.96 -0.95
N LEU A 98 15.26 3.84 0.22
CA LEU A 98 14.93 4.98 1.09
C LEU A 98 16.20 5.68 1.60
N GLU A 99 17.23 4.93 1.98
CA GLU A 99 18.54 5.48 2.38
C GLU A 99 19.23 6.25 1.24
N SER A 100 19.11 5.79 -0.01
CA SER A 100 19.70 6.47 -1.17
C SER A 100 19.04 7.81 -1.53
N LYS A 101 17.88 8.10 -0.92
CA LYS A 101 17.09 9.32 -1.15
C LYS A 101 17.29 10.37 -0.04
N ASN A 102 18.05 10.04 1.00
CA ASN A 102 18.54 10.96 2.02
C ASN A 102 19.85 11.62 1.57
#